data_AF-A0A918X0G0-F1
#
_entry.id   AF-A0A918X0G0-F1
#
_cell.length_a   1.000
_cell.length_b   1.000
_cell.length_c   1.000
_cell.angle_alpha   90.00
_cell.angle_beta   90.00
_cell.angle_gamma   90.00
#
_symmetry.space_group_name_H-M   'P 1'
#
loop_
_entity.id
_entity.type
_entity.pdbx_description
1 polymer ?
#
loop_
_entity_poly.entity_id
_entity_poly.type
_entity_poly.pdbx_seq_one_letter_code
_entity_poly.pdbx_strand_id
1 'polypeptide(L)' 'MTTTAISAPTPIYDTLVQERGDALTASRIAAAQTQDQAQQALDWSGVRGAPAQRDERSFSAFGHREGQDGAQPRSS' A
#
# COMPACT_ATOMS: atom_id res chain seq x y z
N MET A 1 -63.51 30.18 -12.42
CA MET A 1 -62.15 30.30 -13.00
C MET A 1 -61.18 29.89 -11.90
N THR A 2 -60.71 28.65 -11.91
CA THR A 2 -59.74 28.15 -10.91
C THR A 2 -58.40 27.98 -11.59
N THR A 3 -57.44 28.83 -11.20
CA THR A 3 -56.05 28.80 -11.63
C THR A 3 -55.44 27.43 -11.35
N THR A 4 -55.17 26.66 -12.42
CA THR A 4 -54.31 25.48 -12.37
C THR A 4 -52.93 25.94 -11.92
N ALA A 5 -52.55 25.57 -10.70
CA ALA A 5 -51.19 25.74 -10.21
C ALA A 5 -50.26 24.99 -11.18
N ILE A 6 -49.43 25.73 -11.90
CA ILE A 6 -48.38 25.17 -12.75
C ILE A 6 -47.38 24.55 -11.77
N SER A 7 -47.48 23.23 -11.58
CA SER A 7 -46.47 22.43 -10.90
C SER A 7 -45.20 22.57 -11.72
N ALA A 8 -44.26 23.42 -11.27
CA ALA A 8 -42.98 23.59 -11.93
C ALA A 8 -42.31 22.21 -12.01
N PRO A 9 -41.99 21.70 -13.21
CA PRO A 9 -41.35 20.40 -13.32
C PRO A 9 -40.01 20.48 -12.60
N THR A 10 -39.71 19.48 -11.78
CA THR A 10 -38.37 19.26 -11.23
C THR A 10 -37.36 19.45 -12.37
N PRO A 11 -36.27 20.21 -12.16
CA PRO A 11 -35.25 20.37 -13.19
C PRO A 11 -34.86 18.99 -13.69
N ILE A 12 -34.84 18.79 -15.02
CA ILE A 12 -34.55 17.49 -15.66
C ILE A 12 -33.32 16.78 -15.07
N TYR A 13 -32.33 17.55 -14.60
CA TYR A 13 -31.13 17.03 -13.95
C TYR A 13 -31.42 16.26 -12.66
N ASP A 14 -32.35 16.72 -11.82
CA ASP A 14 -32.70 16.03 -10.57
C ASP A 14 -33.35 14.68 -10.87
N THR A 15 -34.22 14.63 -11.88
CA THR A 15 -34.84 13.38 -12.35
C THR A 15 -33.79 12.42 -12.90
N LEU A 16 -32.83 12.92 -13.69
CA LEU A 16 -31.76 12.11 -14.23
C LEU A 16 -30.83 11.55 -13.15
N VAL A 17 -30.53 12.34 -12.10
CA VAL A 17 -29.76 11.88 -10.94
C VAL A 17 -30.55 10.83 -10.14
N GLN A 18 -31.87 10.99 -10.00
CA GLN A 18 -32.71 9.99 -9.34
C GLN A 18 -32.78 8.67 -10.13
N GLU A 19 -32.88 8.74 -11.46
CA GLU A 19 -33.01 7.56 -12.32
C GLU A 19 -31.69 6.84 -12.58
N ARG A 20 -30.59 7.60 -12.76
CA ARG A 20 -29.30 7.07 -13.23
C ARG A 20 -28.17 7.19 -12.21
N GLY A 21 -28.43 7.89 -11.10
CA GLY A 21 -27.42 8.21 -10.10
C GLY A 21 -26.57 9.43 -10.48
N ASP A 22 -25.89 9.97 -9.47
CA ASP A 22 -24.95 11.09 -9.65
C ASP A 22 -23.60 10.58 -10.16
N ALA A 23 -23.46 10.54 -11.49
CA ALA A 23 -22.24 10.10 -12.16
C ALA A 23 -21.02 10.97 -11.82
N LEU A 24 -21.21 12.27 -11.56
CA LEU A 24 -20.12 13.18 -11.21
C LEU A 24 -19.56 12.86 -9.83
N THR A 25 -20.44 12.67 -8.85
CA THR A 25 -20.06 12.25 -7.50
C THR A 25 -19.41 10.87 -7.53
N ALA A 26 -19.97 9.91 -8.27
CA ALA A 26 -19.40 8.57 -8.43
C ALA A 26 -17.99 8.62 -9.04
N SER A 27 -17.77 9.44 -10.08
CA SER A 27 -16.46 9.60 -10.71
C SER A 27 -15.42 10.21 -9.75
N ARG A 28 -15.80 11.21 -8.95
CA ARG A 28 -14.91 11.80 -7.94
C ARG A 28 -14.50 10.79 -6.88
N ILE A 29 -15.43 9.96 -6.41
CA ILE A 29 -15.14 8.91 -5.43
C ILE A 29 -14.17 7.89 -6.04
N ALA A 30 -14.43 7.42 -7.26
CA ALA A 30 -13.56 6.46 -7.94
C ALA A 30 -12.15 7.03 -8.16
N ALA A 31 -12.03 8.30 -8.54
CA ALA A 31 -10.75 8.96 -8.71
C ALA A 31 -9.96 9.04 -7.39
N ALA A 32 -10.61 9.44 -6.29
CA ALA A 32 -9.98 9.50 -4.98
C ALA A 32 -9.49 8.12 -4.51
N GLN A 33 -10.32 7.10 -4.63
CA GLN A 33 -9.96 5.72 -4.27
C GLN A 33 -8.79 5.21 -5.12
N THR A 34 -8.81 5.49 -6.42
CA THR A 34 -7.72 5.09 -7.33
C THR A 34 -6.41 5.79 -6.95
N GLN A 35 -6.46 7.07 -6.60
CA GLN A 35 -5.30 7.82 -6.16
C GLN A 35 -4.72 7.24 -4.87
N ASP A 36 -5.55 6.93 -3.88
CA ASP A 36 -5.10 6.33 -2.62
C ASP A 36 -4.46 4.95 -2.84
N GLN A 37 -5.09 4.11 -3.68
CA GLN A 37 -4.53 2.80 -4.04
C GLN A 37 -3.20 2.92 -4.77
N ALA A 38 -3.09 3.86 -5.70
CA ALA A 38 -1.83 4.12 -6.40
C ALA A 38 -0.74 4.60 -5.44
N GLN A 39 -1.07 5.49 -4.50
CA GLN A 39 -0.13 5.97 -3.50
C GLN A 39 0.38 4.84 -2.60
N GLN A 40 -0.49 3.93 -2.19
CA GLN A 40 -0.12 2.75 -1.41
C GLN A 40 0.75 1.77 -2.21
N ALA A 41 0.38 1.49 -3.46
CA ALA A 41 1.12 0.57 -4.33
C ALA A 41 2.51 1.10 -4.70
N LEU A 42 2.67 2.42 -4.77
CA LEU A 42 3.93 3.09 -5.07
C LEU A 42 4.73 3.44 -3.80
N ASP A 43 4.25 3.06 -2.61
CA ASP A 43 4.98 3.25 -1.37
C ASP A 43 6.06 2.17 -1.19
N TRP A 44 7.28 2.51 -1.60
CA TRP A 44 8.47 1.66 -1.45
C TRP A 44 9.23 1.91 -0.14
N SER A 45 8.68 2.71 0.79
CA SER A 45 9.36 3.06 2.05
C SER A 45 9.71 1.82 2.88
N GLY A 46 8.85 0.79 2.86
CA GLY A 46 9.10 -0.49 3.53
C GLY A 46 10.23 -1.34 2.92
N VAL A 47 10.61 -1.09 1.66
CA VAL A 47 11.66 -1.86 0.97
C VAL A 47 13.07 -1.39 1.37
N ARG A 48 13.24 -0.12 1.76
CA ARG A 48 14.51 0.39 2.30
C ARG A 48 14.73 0.08 3.79
N GLY A 49 13.67 -0.33 4.50
CA GLY A 49 13.71 -0.72 5.91
C GLY A 49 14.12 -2.16 6.19
N ALA A 50 14.58 -2.90 5.18
CA ALA A 50 15.17 -4.23 5.38
C ALA A 50 16.73 -4.21 5.50
N PRO A 51 17.34 -3.54 6.51
CA PRO A 51 18.68 -3.91 6.95
C PRO A 51 18.60 -4.54 8.36
N ALA A 52 18.78 -5.87 8.47
CA ALA A 52 19.34 -6.49 9.69
C ALA A 52 19.51 -8.01 9.59
N GLN A 53 18.64 -8.75 8.91
CA GLN A 53 18.74 -10.22 8.99
C GLN A 53 19.86 -10.82 8.12
N ARG A 54 20.37 -10.05 7.15
CA ARG A 54 21.47 -10.48 6.29
C ARG A 54 22.85 -10.33 6.95
N ASP A 55 23.00 -9.39 7.88
CA ASP A 55 24.28 -9.18 8.58
C ASP A 55 24.42 -10.11 9.80
N GLU A 56 23.31 -10.54 10.42
CA GLU A 56 23.32 -11.48 11.56
C GLU A 56 23.61 -12.94 11.17
N ARG A 57 23.44 -13.28 9.89
CA ARG A 57 23.99 -14.50 9.29
C ARG A 57 25.14 -14.12 8.40
N SER A 58 26.17 -13.52 8.98
CA SER A 58 27.48 -13.44 8.36
C SER A 58 27.86 -14.87 7.98
N PHE A 59 27.69 -15.20 6.70
CA PHE A 59 27.99 -16.52 6.18
C PHE A 59 29.51 -16.62 6.22
N SER A 60 30.05 -17.25 7.27
CA SER A 60 31.48 -17.49 7.40
C SER A 60 31.84 -18.56 6.35
N ALA A 61 32.14 -18.12 5.13
CA ALA A 61 32.55 -19.00 4.02
C ALA A 61 33.87 -19.74 4.33
N PHE A 62 34.62 -19.25 5.33
CA PHE A 62 35.80 -19.90 5.88
C PHE A 62 35.57 -20.02 7.38
N GLY A 63 35.50 -21.26 7.89
CA GLY A 63 35.21 -21.52 9.30
C GLY A 63 36.29 -20.98 10.22
N HIS A 64 35.91 -20.26 11.26
CA HIS A 64 36.79 -20.02 12.40
C HIS A 64 37.04 -21.35 13.12
N ARG A 65 38.22 -21.93 12.89
CA ARG A 65 38.87 -22.83 13.85
C ARG A 65 40.28 -22.31 14.06
N GLU A 66 40.39 -21.32 14.93
CA GLU A 66 41.66 -20.76 15.37
C GLU A 66 41.91 -21.17 16.83
N GLY A 67 43.01 -21.91 17.02
CA GLY A 67 43.86 -22.09 18.21
C GLY A 67 43.31 -22.03 19.64
N GLN A 68 43.48 -23.16 20.36
CA GLN A 68 43.85 -23.34 21.79
C GLN A 68 43.73 -24.87 22.05
N ASP A 69 44.69 -25.66 22.54
CA ASP A 69 45.83 -25.43 23.42
C ASP A 69 46.84 -26.60 23.32
N GLY A 70 48.08 -26.35 23.76
CA GLY A 70 48.80 -27.32 24.58
C GLY A 70 49.95 -28.10 23.95
N ALA A 71 51.16 -27.58 24.10
CA ALA A 71 52.41 -28.31 23.93
C ALA A 71 52.54 -29.53 24.86
N GLN A 72 53.09 -30.64 24.37
CA GLN A 72 54.30 -31.26 24.95
C GLN A 72 54.91 -32.31 24.01
N PRO A 73 56.24 -32.37 23.85
CA PRO A 73 56.94 -33.42 23.12
C PRO A 73 57.12 -34.66 24.00
N ARG A 74 56.86 -35.86 23.46
CA ARG A 74 57.28 -37.12 24.09
C ARG A 74 58.51 -37.66 23.38
N SER A 75 59.64 -37.52 24.05
CA SER A 75 60.86 -38.30 23.83
C SER A 75 60.80 -39.57 24.67
N SER A 76 61.07 -40.72 24.05
CA SER A 76 61.87 -41.85 24.57
C SER A 76 61.83 -43.01 23.57
#